data_AF-A0A554UR58-F1
#
_entry.id   AF-A0A554UR58-F1
#
_cell.length_a   1.000
_cell.length_b   1.000
_cell.length_c   1.000
_cell.angle_alpha   90.00
_cell.angle_beta   90.00
_cell.angle_gamma   90.00
#
_symmetry.space_group_name_H-M   'P 1'
#
loop_
_entity.id
_entity.type
_entity.pdbx_description
1 polymer ?
#
loop_
_entity_poly.entity_id
_entity_poly.type
_entity_poly.pdbx_seq_one_letter_code
_entity_poly.pdbx_strand_id
1 'polypeptide(L)' 'MTLDALDPGPNGDFPYLPRTPDGYLDTNVMPIGIRRQRTPDGRVVEIDVTPTVLIDGAHVPITSVLPPPPSP' A
#
# COMPACT_ATOMS: atom_id res chain seq x y z
N MET A 1 7.04 0.19 20.87
CA MET A 1 7.22 0.47 19.44
C MET A 1 5.83 0.64 18.86
N THR A 2 5.51 1.85 18.43
CA THR A 2 4.25 2.16 17.75
C THR A 2 4.37 1.55 16.35
N LEU A 3 3.52 0.58 16.02
CA LEU A 3 3.51 -0.03 14.69
C LEU A 3 3.08 1.05 13.69
N ASP A 4 3.92 1.34 12.69
CA ASP A 4 3.61 2.33 11.67
C ASP A 4 2.55 1.74 10.72
N ALA A 5 1.62 2.56 10.26
CA ALA A 5 0.64 2.19 9.23
C ALA A 5 1.34 1.73 7.94
N LEU A 6 2.57 2.20 7.73
CA LEU A 6 3.43 1.86 6.59
C LEU A 6 4.33 0.65 6.83
N ASP A 7 4.28 0.02 8.01
CA ASP A 7 5.09 -1.16 8.28
C ASP A 7 4.52 -2.40 7.57
N PRO A 8 5.28 -3.03 6.65
CA PRO A 8 4.86 -4.27 6.04
C PRO A 8 4.91 -5.40 7.09
N GLY A 9 3.89 -6.24 7.08
CA GLY A 9 3.85 -7.51 7.75
C GLY A 9 4.88 -8.49 7.18
N PRO A 10 5.08 -9.65 7.85
CA PRO A 10 6.06 -10.65 7.44
C PRO A 10 5.81 -11.22 6.04
N ASN A 11 4.61 -11.07 5.49
CA ASN A 11 4.25 -11.52 4.15
C ASN A 11 4.28 -10.38 3.10
N GLY A 12 4.70 -9.16 3.47
CA GLY A 12 4.65 -7.98 2.60
C GLY A 12 3.24 -7.38 2.45
N ASP A 13 2.29 -7.84 3.27
CA ASP A 13 0.99 -7.24 3.47
C ASP A 13 1.07 -6.04 4.41
N PHE A 14 0.06 -5.17 4.43
CA PHE A 14 0.04 -4.00 5.32
C PHE A 14 -1.10 -4.12 6.34
N PRO A 15 -0.93 -4.93 7.40
CA PRO A 15 -2.01 -5.26 8.33
C PRO A 15 -2.45 -4.09 9.21
N TYR A 16 -1.61 -3.07 9.37
CA TYR A 16 -1.84 -1.90 10.23
C TYR A 16 -2.39 -0.68 9.48
N LEU A 17 -2.74 -0.85 8.20
CA LEU A 17 -3.28 0.24 7.40
C LEU A 17 -4.59 0.75 8.03
N PRO A 18 -4.75 2.08 8.16
CA PRO A 18 -6.00 2.67 8.62
C PRO A 18 -7.14 2.20 7.73
N ARG A 19 -8.26 1.89 8.37
CA ARG A 19 -9.50 1.62 7.67
C ARG A 19 -10.37 2.86 7.70
N THR A 20 -11.10 3.11 6.62
CA THR A 20 -12.21 4.06 6.62
C THR A 20 -13.26 3.64 7.64
N PRO A 21 -14.17 4.54 8.08
CA PRO A 21 -15.27 4.18 8.98
C PRO A 21 -16.13 3.01 8.48
N ASP A 22 -16.16 2.79 7.17
CA ASP A 22 -16.89 1.71 6.50
C ASP A 22 -16.10 0.39 6.44
N GLY A 23 -14.90 0.33 7.03
CA GLY A 23 -14.07 -0.87 7.15
C GLY A 23 -13.13 -1.16 5.97
N TYR A 24 -13.11 -0.30 4.95
CA TYR A 24 -12.22 -0.42 3.78
C TYR A 24 -10.81 0.09 4.09
N LEU A 25 -9.80 -0.40 3.38
CA LEU A 25 -8.44 0.13 3.48
C LEU A 25 -8.40 1.57 2.97
N ASP A 26 -7.85 2.49 3.75
CA ASP A 26 -7.67 3.88 3.31
C ASP A 26 -6.44 3.99 2.41
N THR A 27 -6.66 3.95 1.10
CA THR A 27 -5.58 3.96 0.11
C THR A 27 -4.93 5.34 -0.05
N ASN A 28 -5.53 6.41 0.50
CA ASN A 28 -5.03 7.77 0.36
C ASN A 28 -3.78 8.03 1.20
N VAL A 29 -3.57 7.24 2.26
CA VAL A 29 -2.40 7.37 3.13
C VAL A 29 -1.18 6.59 2.61
N MET A 30 -1.34 5.87 1.50
CA MET A 30 -0.28 5.08 0.89
C MET A 30 0.32 5.77 -0.34
N PRO A 31 1.65 5.71 -0.53
CA PRO A 31 2.25 6.09 -1.81
C PRO A 31 1.83 5.06 -2.87
N ILE A 32 1.30 5.55 -4.00
CA ILE A 32 0.87 4.70 -5.13
C ILE A 32 1.72 5.03 -6.36
N GLY A 33 2.04 4.01 -7.15
CA GLY A 33 2.64 4.12 -8.47
C GLY A 33 4.18 4.10 -8.48
N ILE A 34 4.74 4.40 -9.65
CA ILE A 34 6.18 4.36 -9.89
C ILE A 34 6.88 5.56 -9.25
N ARG A 35 7.93 5.28 -8.46
CA ARG A 35 8.84 6.27 -7.89
C ARG A 35 10.24 6.07 -8.44
N ARG A 36 10.97 7.18 -8.57
CA ARG A 36 12.39 7.14 -8.90
C ARG A 36 13.21 7.15 -7.61
N GLN A 37 14.08 6.17 -7.46
CA GLN A 37 15.02 6.10 -6.34
C GLN A 37 16.44 6.09 -6.87
N ARG A 38 17.30 6.88 -6.24
CA ARG A 38 18.74 6.80 -6.48
C ARG A 38 19.33 5.70 -5.61
N THR A 39 20.00 4.75 -6.23
CA THR A 39 20.68 3.64 -5.55
C THR A 39 22.02 4.10 -4.96
N PRO A 40 22.62 3.36 -4.01
CA PRO A 40 23.91 3.72 -3.41
C PRO A 40 25.07 3.83 -4.42
N ASP A 41 25.00 3.11 -5.55
CA ASP A 41 25.94 3.18 -6.68
C ASP A 41 25.65 4.35 -7.65
N GLY A 42 24.67 5.21 -7.35
CA GLY A 42 24.39 6.44 -8.09
C GLY A 42 23.45 6.30 -9.28
N ARG A 43 22.98 5.08 -9.59
CA ARG A 43 21.98 4.84 -10.64
C ARG A 43 20.60 5.33 -10.20
N VAL A 44 19.76 5.67 -11.16
CA VAL A 44 18.34 5.95 -10.91
C VAL A 44 17.55 4.75 -11.38
N VAL A 45 16.78 4.15 -10.47
CA VAL A 45 15.87 3.05 -10.75
C VAL A 45 14.44 3.51 -10.58
N GLU A 46 13.54 2.93 -11.37
CA GLU A 46 12.10 3.08 -11.22
C GLU A 46 11.59 1.90 -10.39
N ILE A 47 10.95 2.20 -9.27
CA ILE A 47 10.42 1.22 -8.32
C ILE A 47 8.91 1.47 -8.23
N ASP A 48 8.12 0.43 -8.45
CA ASP A 48 6.71 0.48 -8.09
C ASP A 48 6.58 0.38 -6.58
N VAL A 49 6.11 1.45 -5.94
CA VAL A 49 5.92 1.48 -4.49
C VAL A 49 4.48 1.16 -4.09
N THR A 50 3.65 0.73 -5.04
CA THR A 50 2.25 0.38 -4.78
C THR A 50 2.17 -0.79 -3.77
N PRO A 51 1.58 -0.58 -2.59
CA PRO A 51 1.40 -1.62 -1.58
C PRO A 51 0.53 -2.76 -2.10
N THR A 52 0.81 -3.97 -1.63
CA THR A 52 -0.03 -5.15 -1.85
C THR A 52 -0.68 -5.61 -0.57
N VAL A 53 -1.89 -6.13 -0.67
CA VAL A 53 -2.63 -6.71 0.45
C VAL A 53 -3.11 -8.11 0.11
N LEU A 54 -3.22 -8.97 1.12
CA LEU A 54 -3.72 -10.32 0.97
C LEU A 54 -5.26 -10.31 1.02
N ILE A 55 -5.90 -10.67 -0.09
CA ILE A 55 -7.36 -10.84 -0.21
C ILE A 55 -7.63 -12.24 -0.76
N ASP A 56 -8.45 -13.02 -0.05
CA ASP A 56 -8.80 -14.39 -0.44
C ASP A 56 -7.59 -15.29 -0.77
N GLY A 57 -6.46 -15.05 -0.09
CA GLY A 57 -5.22 -15.80 -0.29
C GLY A 57 -4.34 -15.31 -1.45
N ALA A 58 -4.73 -14.25 -2.16
CA ALA A 58 -3.95 -13.63 -3.23
C ALA A 58 -3.44 -12.25 -2.84
N HIS A 59 -2.19 -11.94 -3.18
CA HIS A 59 -1.67 -10.58 -3.09
C HIS A 59 -2.22 -9.75 -4.24
N VAL A 60 -2.99 -8.73 -3.91
CA VAL A 60 -3.51 -7.76 -4.88
C VAL A 60 -2.98 -6.37 -4.55
N PRO A 61 -2.69 -5.52 -5.55
CA PRO A 61 -2.39 -4.13 -5.32
C PRO A 61 -3.53 -3.46 -4.55
N ILE A 62 -3.19 -2.55 -3.64
CA ILE A 62 -4.20 -1.83 -2.85
C ILE A 62 -5.16 -1.03 -3.75
N THR A 63 -4.74 -0.66 -4.95
CA THR A 63 -5.55 0.00 -5.98
C THR A 63 -6.59 -0.92 -6.65
N SER A 64 -6.41 -2.23 -6.55
CA SER A 64 -7.36 -3.24 -7.05
C SER A 64 -8.46 -3.54 -6.03
N VAL A 65 -8.26 -3.12 -4.79
CA VAL A 65 -9.30 -3.10 -3.77
C VAL A 65 -10.20 -1.92 -4.12
N LEU A 66 -11.41 -2.19 -4.62
CA LEU A 66 -12.36 -1.14 -4.98
C LEU A 66 -12.52 -0.17 -3.79
N PRO A 67 -12.12 1.11 -3.92
CA PRO A 67 -12.60 2.11 -2.98
C PRO A 67 -14.12 2.16 -3.09
N PRO A 68 -14.87 2.42 -2.00
CA PRO A 68 -16.30 2.64 -2.13
C PRO A 68 -16.55 3.72 -3.21
N PRO A 69 -17.60 3.60 -4.03
CA PRO A 69 -17.99 4.67 -4.94
C PRO A 69 -18.08 5.97 -4.15
N PRO A 70 -17.70 7.13 -4.72
CA PRO A 70 -17.80 8.40 -4.01
C PRO A 70 -19.23 8.56 -3.51
N SER A 71 -19.41 8.72 -2.20
CA SER A 71 -20.72 9.03 -1.63
C SER A 71 -21.24 10.32 -2.27
N PRO A 72 -22.52 10.37 -2.66
CA PRO A 72 -23.14 11.52 -3.33
C PRO A 72 -23.22 12.76 -2.43
#